data_AF-A0A3D5EPS6-F1
#
_entry.id   AF-A0A3D5EPS6-F1
#
_cell.length_a   1.000
_cell.length_b   1.000
_cell.length_c   1.000
_cell.angle_alpha   90.00
_cell.angle_beta   90.00
_cell.angle_gamma   90.00
#
_symmetry.space_group_name_H-M   'P 1'
#
loop_
_entity.id
_entity.type
_entity.pdbx_description
1 polymer ?
#
loop_
_entity_poly.entity_id
_entity_poly.type
_entity_poly.pdbx_seq_one_letter_code
_entity_poly.pdbx_strand_id
1 'polypeptide(L)'
;MPICYTSVDSVFQIAAHEESFGLEKLYQVCEIARALLDEMNIGRVIARPFLGSSRDDFARTGNRRDYSVLPPSPTLLDKLSQDGGEVISIGKIADIYAHQGITQKHKAPGLMNLLEKTSEVIASAPDHSLIFTNLVDFDEKYGHRRNAVGYAKALKEFDDYLPTILNQLNSDDVLIITADHGCDPTAAGTDHTREYVPVLAYQPGMTNTPLGERASFADIGQTLAQWFNLPALEYGDSFKDELLANKKGNQ
;
A
#
# COMPACT_ATOMS: atom_id res chain seq x y z
N MET A 1 -13.41 8.00 29.77
CA MET A 1 -14.06 8.33 28.48
C MET A 1 -12.96 8.34 27.42
N PRO A 2 -13.18 7.80 26.21
CA PRO A 2 -12.14 7.80 25.17
C PRO A 2 -11.92 9.21 24.61
N ILE A 3 -10.75 9.44 24.04
CA ILE A 3 -10.35 10.68 23.36
C ILE A 3 -10.54 10.47 21.86
N CYS A 4 -11.40 11.26 21.22
CA CYS A 4 -11.63 11.20 19.78
C CYS A 4 -10.90 12.35 19.07
N TYR A 5 -10.20 12.07 17.98
CA TYR A 5 -9.48 13.06 17.19
C TYR A 5 -9.30 12.61 15.73
N THR A 6 -8.80 13.49 14.86
CA THR A 6 -8.56 13.21 13.42
C THR A 6 -7.18 13.71 13.00
N SER A 7 -6.82 13.55 11.72
CA SER A 7 -5.58 14.06 11.11
C SER A 7 -5.89 14.62 9.72
N VAL A 8 -4.86 14.86 8.91
CA VAL A 8 -5.00 15.29 7.51
C VAL A 8 -5.70 14.22 6.65
N ASP A 9 -5.39 12.94 6.90
CA ASP A 9 -6.07 11.82 6.26
C ASP A 9 -7.54 11.69 6.72
N SER A 10 -8.36 11.06 5.87
CA SER A 10 -9.75 10.68 6.19
C SER A 10 -9.82 9.56 7.24
N VAL A 11 -9.51 9.91 8.50
CA VAL A 11 -9.46 8.98 9.63
C VAL A 11 -10.16 9.53 10.88
N PHE A 12 -10.78 8.64 11.63
CA PHE A 12 -11.31 8.91 12.97
C PHE A 12 -10.58 8.06 13.99
N GLN A 13 -9.88 8.70 14.93
CA GLN A 13 -8.99 8.03 15.87
C GLN A 13 -9.59 8.07 17.28
N ILE A 14 -9.57 6.93 17.96
CA ILE A 14 -10.10 6.77 19.31
C ILE A 14 -8.97 6.29 20.22
N ALA A 15 -8.49 7.16 21.10
CA ALA A 15 -7.47 6.84 22.08
C ALA A 15 -8.10 6.55 23.44
N ALA A 16 -7.67 5.46 24.08
CA ALA A 16 -8.12 5.10 25.42
C ALA A 16 -7.02 4.38 26.19
N HIS A 17 -6.96 4.61 27.50
CA HIS A 17 -6.00 3.96 28.38
C HIS A 17 -6.41 2.50 28.61
N GLU A 18 -5.51 1.54 28.37
CA GLU A 18 -5.87 0.11 28.34
C GLU A 18 -6.42 -0.38 29.69
N GLU A 19 -5.79 0.00 30.81
CA GLU A 19 -6.19 -0.52 32.14
C GLU A 19 -7.50 0.07 32.67
N SER A 20 -7.82 1.33 32.33
CA SER A 20 -8.99 2.02 32.88
C SER A 20 -10.20 1.98 31.95
N PHE A 21 -9.98 1.89 30.64
CA PHE A 21 -11.05 1.77 29.66
C PHE A 21 -11.29 0.33 29.22
N GLY A 22 -10.24 -0.49 29.15
CA GLY A 22 -10.27 -1.85 28.62
C GLY A 22 -10.04 -1.88 27.10
N LEU A 23 -9.11 -2.73 26.66
CA LEU A 23 -8.76 -2.88 25.25
C LEU A 23 -9.92 -3.43 24.40
N GLU A 24 -10.59 -4.48 24.87
CA GLU A 24 -11.76 -5.05 24.18
C GLU A 24 -12.88 -4.04 24.02
N LYS A 25 -13.11 -3.21 25.04
CA LYS A 25 -14.10 -2.13 24.99
C LYS A 25 -13.72 -1.06 23.98
N LEU A 26 -12.42 -0.74 23.85
CA LEU A 26 -11.93 0.18 22.81
C LEU A 26 -12.25 -0.37 21.42
N TYR A 27 -11.99 -1.65 21.17
CA TYR A 27 -12.30 -2.28 19.89
C TYR A 27 -13.80 -2.24 19.57
N GLN A 28 -14.66 -2.58 20.53
CA GLN A 28 -16.12 -2.49 20.36
C GLN A 28 -16.58 -1.07 20.02
N VAL A 29 -16.01 -0.06 20.68
CA VAL A 29 -16.33 1.35 20.39
C VAL A 29 -15.86 1.75 18.98
N CYS A 30 -14.69 1.28 18.54
CA CYS A 30 -14.22 1.51 17.19
C CYS A 30 -15.12 0.87 16.13
N GLU A 31 -15.65 -0.34 16.37
CA GLU A 31 -16.60 -1.01 15.47
C GLU A 31 -17.92 -0.25 15.37
N ILE A 32 -18.45 0.23 16.50
CA ILE A 32 -19.66 1.08 16.52
C ILE A 32 -19.39 2.39 15.76
N ALA A 33 -18.25 3.04 16.03
CA ALA A 33 -17.88 4.28 15.34
C ALA A 33 -17.72 4.05 13.84
N ARG A 34 -17.17 2.92 13.40
CA ARG A 34 -17.04 2.58 11.99
C ARG A 34 -18.41 2.56 11.31
N ALA A 35 -19.36 1.79 11.85
CA ALA A 35 -20.72 1.71 11.31
C ALA A 35 -21.43 3.07 11.26
N LEU A 36 -21.25 3.91 12.29
CA LEU A 36 -21.83 5.26 12.33
C LEU A 36 -21.22 6.23 11.33
N LEU A 37 -19.96 6.03 10.94
CA LEU A 37 -19.21 6.94 10.07
C LEU A 37 -19.22 6.51 8.59
N ASP A 38 -19.88 5.42 8.24
CA ASP A 38 -19.93 4.90 6.88
C ASP A 38 -20.62 5.88 5.92
N GLU A 39 -21.74 6.50 6.32
CA GLU A 39 -22.43 7.51 5.50
C GLU A 39 -21.60 8.78 5.28
N MET A 40 -20.60 9.03 6.14
CA MET A 40 -19.71 10.20 6.06
C MET A 40 -18.47 9.95 5.19
N ASN A 41 -18.32 8.76 4.60
CA ASN A 41 -17.16 8.35 3.80
C ASN A 41 -15.81 8.54 4.54
N ILE A 42 -15.79 8.33 5.85
CA ILE A 42 -14.53 8.32 6.62
C ILE A 42 -13.76 7.05 6.26
N GLY A 43 -12.55 7.19 5.71
CA GLY A 43 -11.78 6.07 5.18
C GLY A 43 -11.37 5.03 6.23
N ARG A 44 -11.14 5.44 7.48
CA ARG A 44 -10.69 4.51 8.54
C ARG A 44 -11.05 4.96 9.95
N VAL A 45 -11.44 4.03 10.80
CA VAL A 45 -11.44 4.20 12.27
C VAL A 45 -10.21 3.55 12.86
N ILE A 46 -9.49 4.21 13.77
CA ILE A 46 -8.23 3.70 14.33
C ILE A 46 -8.30 3.65 15.86
N ALA A 47 -8.14 2.45 16.43
CA ALA A 47 -7.93 2.25 17.86
C ALA A 47 -6.49 2.66 18.24
N ARG A 48 -6.37 3.57 19.20
CA ARG A 48 -5.10 4.12 19.69
C ARG A 48 -4.94 3.87 21.19
N PRO A 49 -4.77 2.60 21.60
CA PRO A 49 -4.55 2.29 23.00
C PRO A 49 -3.23 2.88 23.49
N PHE A 50 -3.21 3.28 24.75
CA PHE A 50 -2.02 3.77 25.43
C PHE A 50 -1.97 3.29 26.88
N LEU A 51 -0.76 3.29 27.44
CA LEU A 51 -0.44 3.05 28.84
C LEU A 51 0.31 4.26 29.41
N GLY A 52 0.52 4.28 30.72
CA GLY A 52 1.23 5.34 31.44
C GLY A 52 0.39 5.89 32.57
N SER A 53 1.05 6.36 33.62
CA SER A 53 0.39 6.80 34.86
C SER A 53 0.23 8.32 34.97
N SER A 54 0.87 9.08 34.08
CA SER A 54 1.04 10.52 34.15
C SER A 54 1.26 11.13 32.76
N ARG A 55 1.30 12.47 32.69
CA ARG A 55 1.58 13.20 31.45
C ARG A 55 2.95 12.86 30.87
N ASP A 56 3.91 12.51 31.72
CA ASP A 56 5.31 12.37 31.34
C ASP A 56 5.64 10.96 30.79
N ASP A 57 4.77 9.97 31.03
CA ASP A 57 4.99 8.56 30.68
C ASP A 57 3.89 7.94 29.80
N PHE A 58 2.94 8.73 29.27
CA PHE A 58 1.96 8.20 28.32
C PHE A 58 2.61 7.69 27.03
N ALA A 59 2.40 6.41 26.73
CA ALA A 59 2.93 5.74 25.55
C ALA A 59 1.86 4.92 24.83
N ARG A 60 1.76 5.11 23.50
CA ARG A 60 0.92 4.26 22.65
C ARG A 60 1.46 2.84 22.64
N THR A 61 0.56 1.85 22.69
CA THR A 61 0.95 0.44 22.67
C THR A 61 0.94 -0.14 21.25
N GLY A 62 1.43 -1.38 21.11
CA GLY A 62 1.36 -2.15 19.87
C GLY A 62 -0.05 -2.66 19.52
N ASN A 63 -1.03 -2.49 20.42
CA ASN A 63 -2.41 -2.97 20.25
C ASN A 63 -3.26 -2.06 19.34
N ARG A 64 -2.61 -1.26 18.48
CA ARG A 64 -3.28 -0.48 17.46
C ARG A 64 -4.07 -1.40 16.52
N ARG A 65 -5.32 -1.04 16.25
CA ARG A 65 -6.16 -1.71 15.25
C ARG A 65 -6.85 -0.70 14.34
N ASP A 66 -6.87 -1.01 13.06
CA ASP A 66 -7.39 -0.16 11.99
C ASP A 66 -8.64 -0.82 11.40
N TYR A 67 -9.71 -0.04 11.22
CA TYR A 67 -11.00 -0.45 10.68
C TYR A 67 -11.29 0.37 9.42
N SER A 68 -10.81 -0.13 8.28
CA SER A 68 -10.95 0.52 6.97
C SER A 68 -12.29 0.18 6.31
N VAL A 69 -12.74 1.04 5.41
CA VAL A 69 -13.86 0.72 4.51
C VAL A 69 -13.43 -0.40 3.57
N LEU A 70 -14.32 -1.35 3.28
CA LEU A 70 -14.09 -2.36 2.25
C LEU A 70 -14.00 -1.71 0.87
N PRO A 71 -13.16 -2.22 -0.05
CA PRO A 71 -13.29 -1.93 -1.46
C PRO A 71 -14.76 -2.07 -1.92
N PRO A 72 -15.30 -1.14 -2.73
CA PRO A 72 -16.72 -1.13 -3.09
C PRO A 72 -17.14 -2.30 -4.00
N SER A 73 -16.18 -2.99 -4.60
CA SER A 73 -16.37 -4.16 -5.46
C SER A 73 -15.17 -5.11 -5.34
N PRO A 74 -15.31 -6.39 -5.73
CA PRO A 74 -14.18 -7.31 -5.81
C PRO A 74 -13.03 -6.73 -6.66
N THR A 75 -11.81 -6.85 -6.14
CA THR A 75 -10.58 -6.32 -6.73
C THR A 75 -9.79 -7.41 -7.45
N LEU A 76 -8.67 -7.04 -8.09
CA LEU A 76 -7.67 -8.01 -8.56
C LEU A 76 -7.24 -8.98 -7.45
N LEU A 77 -7.09 -8.49 -6.22
CA LEU A 77 -6.62 -9.27 -5.08
C LEU A 77 -7.60 -10.41 -4.76
N ASP A 78 -8.89 -10.12 -4.83
CA ASP A 78 -9.95 -11.13 -4.65
C ASP A 78 -9.88 -12.19 -5.74
N LYS A 79 -9.73 -11.77 -7.01
CA LYS A 79 -9.68 -12.72 -8.12
C LYS A 79 -8.47 -13.63 -8.06
N LEU A 80 -7.28 -13.09 -7.77
CA LEU A 80 -6.05 -13.88 -7.68
C LEU A 80 -6.12 -14.88 -6.52
N SER A 81 -6.55 -14.43 -5.34
CA SER A 81 -6.68 -15.32 -4.18
C SER A 81 -7.74 -16.41 -4.38
N GLN A 82 -8.85 -16.11 -5.06
CA GLN A 82 -9.90 -17.09 -5.37
C GLN A 82 -9.47 -18.12 -6.42
N ASP A 83 -8.54 -17.80 -7.31
CA ASP A 83 -7.96 -18.73 -8.29
C ASP A 83 -6.82 -19.57 -7.70
N GLY A 84 -6.53 -19.42 -6.40
CA GLY A 84 -5.49 -20.17 -5.69
C GLY A 84 -4.10 -19.54 -5.74
N GLY A 85 -3.98 -18.30 -6.22
CA GLY A 85 -2.76 -17.52 -6.15
C GLY A 85 -2.56 -16.83 -4.81
N GLU A 86 -1.34 -16.32 -4.61
CA GLU A 86 -0.95 -15.65 -3.38
C GLU A 86 -0.96 -14.13 -3.56
N VAL A 87 -1.56 -13.41 -2.62
CA VAL A 87 -1.49 -11.95 -2.53
C VAL A 87 -0.72 -11.61 -1.25
N ILE A 88 0.55 -11.28 -1.42
CA ILE A 88 1.50 -11.06 -0.34
C ILE A 88 1.67 -9.56 -0.12
N SER A 89 1.02 -9.05 0.92
CA SER A 89 1.04 -7.63 1.25
C SER A 89 2.22 -7.26 2.17
N ILE A 90 2.87 -6.13 1.87
CA ILE A 90 3.97 -5.58 2.66
C ILE A 90 3.67 -4.11 3.00
N GLY A 91 3.76 -3.78 4.29
CA GLY A 91 3.46 -2.43 4.78
C GLY A 91 1.97 -2.20 4.96
N LYS A 92 1.44 -1.08 4.44
CA LYS A 92 0.04 -0.66 4.67
C LYS A 92 -0.99 -1.31 3.75
N ILE A 93 -0.57 -2.07 2.73
CA ILE A 93 -1.48 -2.66 1.72
C ILE A 93 -2.63 -3.44 2.37
N ALA A 94 -2.34 -4.33 3.32
CA ALA A 94 -3.38 -5.12 3.97
C ALA A 94 -4.45 -4.24 4.63
N ASP A 95 -4.05 -3.14 5.27
CA ASP A 95 -4.99 -2.25 5.93
C ASP A 95 -5.73 -1.35 4.91
N ILE A 96 -5.08 -0.95 3.81
CA ILE A 96 -5.68 -0.16 2.72
C ILE A 96 -6.84 -0.91 2.09
N TYR A 97 -6.65 -2.20 1.82
CA TYR A 97 -7.68 -3.07 1.23
C TYR A 97 -8.54 -3.78 2.28
N ALA A 98 -8.52 -3.36 3.55
CA ALA A 98 -9.31 -3.96 4.62
C ALA A 98 -9.16 -5.50 4.72
N HIS A 99 -7.96 -6.00 4.41
CA HIS A 99 -7.57 -7.42 4.32
C HIS A 99 -8.28 -8.22 3.22
N GLN A 100 -9.06 -7.57 2.35
CA GLN A 100 -9.78 -8.21 1.27
C GLN A 100 -8.81 -8.72 0.19
N GLY A 101 -8.95 -9.99 -0.17
CA GLY A 101 -8.08 -10.68 -1.14
C GLY A 101 -6.65 -10.93 -0.67
N ILE A 102 -6.29 -10.63 0.58
CA ILE A 102 -4.92 -10.80 1.11
C ILE A 102 -4.73 -12.23 1.64
N THR A 103 -3.75 -12.96 1.10
CA THR A 103 -3.41 -14.32 1.60
C THR A 103 -2.30 -14.27 2.65
N GLN A 104 -1.34 -13.37 2.49
CA GLN A 104 -0.22 -13.18 3.41
C GLN A 104 0.03 -11.70 3.71
N LYS A 105 0.47 -11.40 4.93
CA LYS A 105 0.76 -10.02 5.35
C LYS A 105 2.03 -9.90 6.17
N HIS A 106 2.87 -8.96 5.77
CA HIS A 106 4.10 -8.60 6.48
C HIS A 106 4.06 -7.11 6.87
N LYS A 107 4.38 -6.85 8.14
CA LYS A 107 4.56 -5.48 8.65
C LYS A 107 6.05 -5.16 8.66
N ALA A 108 6.40 -3.98 8.15
CA ALA A 108 7.74 -3.42 8.25
C ALA A 108 7.63 -1.88 8.36
N PRO A 109 8.13 -1.26 9.43
CA PRO A 109 8.12 0.19 9.56
C PRO A 109 9.40 0.81 8.96
N GLY A 110 9.24 1.80 8.10
CA GLY A 110 10.35 2.54 7.49
C GLY A 110 10.78 2.03 6.13
N LEU A 111 11.27 2.93 5.28
CA LEU A 111 11.61 2.69 3.88
C LEU A 111 12.52 1.46 3.69
N MET A 112 13.69 1.43 4.35
CA MET A 112 14.62 0.31 4.18
C MET A 112 14.08 -1.03 4.67
N ASN A 113 13.37 -1.05 5.80
CA ASN A 113 12.76 -2.28 6.29
C ASN A 113 11.68 -2.80 5.33
N LEU A 114 10.93 -1.92 4.66
CA LEU A 114 9.96 -2.30 3.64
C LEU A 114 10.66 -2.88 2.39
N LEU A 115 11.77 -2.29 1.97
CA LEU A 115 12.56 -2.75 0.84
C LEU A 115 13.25 -4.10 1.11
N GLU A 116 13.87 -4.25 2.27
CA GLU A 116 14.47 -5.50 2.73
C GLU A 116 13.43 -6.60 2.87
N LYS A 117 12.25 -6.29 3.46
CA LYS A 117 11.16 -7.26 3.53
C LYS A 117 10.64 -7.64 2.15
N THR A 118 10.59 -6.70 1.20
CA THR A 118 10.22 -6.99 -0.19
C THR A 118 11.22 -7.96 -0.82
N SER A 119 12.52 -7.70 -0.67
CA SER A 119 13.59 -8.57 -1.16
C SER A 119 13.55 -9.98 -0.55
N GLU A 120 13.28 -10.09 0.76
CA GLU A 120 13.10 -11.37 1.46
C GLU A 120 11.90 -12.16 0.93
N VAL A 121 10.76 -11.48 0.74
CA VAL A 121 9.53 -12.11 0.24
C VAL A 121 9.72 -12.57 -1.21
N ILE A 122 10.38 -11.78 -2.08
CA ILE A 122 10.70 -12.21 -3.45
C ILE A 122 11.48 -13.53 -3.45
N ALA A 123 12.45 -13.70 -2.54
CA ALA A 123 13.28 -14.89 -2.48
C ALA A 123 12.55 -16.18 -2.04
N SER A 124 11.33 -16.08 -1.54
CA SER A 124 10.59 -17.19 -0.92
C SER A 124 9.14 -17.32 -1.38
N ALA A 125 8.62 -16.36 -2.13
CA ALA A 125 7.27 -16.38 -2.67
C ALA A 125 7.12 -17.57 -3.64
N PRO A 126 6.00 -18.32 -3.56
CA PRO A 126 5.74 -19.35 -4.55
C PRO A 126 5.41 -18.71 -5.91
N ASP A 127 5.47 -19.51 -6.97
CA ASP A 127 4.94 -19.11 -8.27
C ASP A 127 3.48 -18.70 -8.14
N HIS A 128 3.01 -17.87 -9.09
CA HIS A 128 1.63 -17.37 -9.09
C HIS A 128 1.30 -16.47 -7.88
N SER A 129 2.27 -15.62 -7.51
CA SER A 129 2.16 -14.64 -6.42
C SER A 129 2.14 -13.19 -6.93
N LEU A 130 1.35 -12.34 -6.26
CA LEU A 130 1.46 -10.88 -6.32
C LEU A 130 2.08 -10.38 -5.01
N ILE A 131 3.31 -9.86 -5.08
CA ILE A 131 3.95 -9.14 -3.97
C ILE A 131 3.58 -7.66 -4.10
N PHE A 132 2.86 -7.13 -3.11
CA PHE A 132 2.36 -5.77 -3.14
C PHE A 132 2.87 -4.98 -1.93
N THR A 133 3.83 -4.08 -2.20
CA THR A 133 4.49 -3.24 -1.19
C THR A 133 4.04 -1.79 -1.29
N ASN A 134 3.69 -1.17 -0.16
CA ASN A 134 3.48 0.27 -0.05
C ASN A 134 4.64 0.94 0.71
N LEU A 135 5.40 1.79 0.02
CA LEU A 135 6.54 2.55 0.57
C LEU A 135 6.08 3.88 1.19
N VAL A 136 5.36 3.79 2.30
CA VAL A 136 4.59 4.92 2.87
C VAL A 136 5.40 6.12 3.38
N ASP A 137 6.70 5.95 3.64
CA ASP A 137 7.54 6.98 4.23
C ASP A 137 7.55 8.28 3.40
N PHE A 138 7.46 8.17 2.07
CA PHE A 138 7.36 9.30 1.15
C PHE A 138 6.24 10.27 1.54
N ASP A 139 5.07 9.72 1.86
CA ASP A 139 3.89 10.48 2.24
C ASP A 139 3.94 10.91 3.71
N GLU A 140 4.07 9.95 4.64
CA GLU A 140 3.85 10.20 6.07
C GLU A 140 5.01 10.94 6.78
N LYS A 141 6.24 10.79 6.28
CA LYS A 141 7.43 11.39 6.88
C LYS A 141 7.90 12.64 6.15
N TYR A 142 7.61 12.76 4.84
CA TYR A 142 8.19 13.82 4.02
C TYR A 142 7.15 14.70 3.33
N GLY A 143 6.19 14.13 2.61
CA GLY A 143 5.16 14.84 1.86
C GLY A 143 4.29 15.75 2.74
N HIS A 144 3.51 15.17 3.66
CA HIS A 144 2.64 15.92 4.58
C HIS A 144 3.41 16.89 5.49
N ARG A 145 4.72 16.64 5.71
CA ARG A 145 5.59 17.48 6.55
C ARG A 145 6.33 18.57 5.76
N ARG A 146 6.08 18.65 4.45
CA ARG A 146 6.72 19.62 3.54
C ARG A 146 8.25 19.61 3.66
N ASN A 147 8.82 18.41 3.73
CA ASN A 147 10.26 18.20 3.89
C ASN A 147 10.89 17.73 2.57
N ALA A 148 11.12 18.67 1.65
CA ALA A 148 11.63 18.37 0.31
C ALA A 148 13.02 17.69 0.35
N VAL A 149 13.89 18.11 1.25
CA VAL A 149 15.25 17.53 1.39
C VAL A 149 15.17 16.08 1.89
N GLY A 150 14.29 15.79 2.85
CA GLY A 150 14.05 14.43 3.32
C GLY A 150 13.45 13.54 2.23
N TYR A 151 12.48 14.07 1.48
CA TYR A 151 11.86 13.37 0.36
C TYR A 151 12.90 12.98 -0.71
N ALA A 152 13.74 13.94 -1.13
CA ALA A 152 14.78 13.69 -2.13
C ALA A 152 15.80 12.64 -1.66
N LYS A 153 16.19 12.66 -0.37
CA LYS A 153 17.08 11.64 0.20
C LYS A 153 16.44 10.25 0.20
N ALA A 154 15.16 10.14 0.57
CA ALA A 154 14.43 8.89 0.55
C ALA A 154 14.28 8.33 -0.89
N LEU A 155 14.07 9.21 -1.89
CA LEU A 155 14.01 8.79 -3.29
C LEU A 155 15.36 8.22 -3.74
N LYS A 156 16.47 8.85 -3.34
CA LYS A 156 17.81 8.34 -3.61
C LYS A 156 18.07 7.00 -2.91
N GLU A 157 17.63 6.84 -1.66
CA GLU A 157 17.78 5.59 -0.91
C GLU A 157 17.00 4.44 -1.57
N PHE A 158 15.79 4.71 -2.08
CA PHE A 158 15.04 3.76 -2.89
C PHE A 158 15.77 3.40 -4.19
N ASP A 159 16.25 4.40 -4.94
CA ASP A 159 16.98 4.21 -6.20
C ASP A 159 18.28 3.40 -6.00
N ASP A 160 19.04 3.69 -4.95
CA ASP A 160 20.27 2.97 -4.61
C ASP A 160 19.99 1.49 -4.26
N TYR A 161 18.81 1.17 -3.72
CA TYR A 161 18.42 -0.20 -3.37
C TYR A 161 17.79 -0.97 -4.53
N LEU A 162 17.14 -0.28 -5.47
CA LEU A 162 16.40 -0.87 -6.58
C LEU A 162 17.18 -1.97 -7.36
N PRO A 163 18.49 -1.84 -7.65
CA PRO A 163 19.26 -2.91 -8.28
C PRO A 163 19.20 -4.26 -7.55
N THR A 164 19.08 -4.26 -6.21
CA THR A 164 18.94 -5.49 -5.42
C THR A 164 17.66 -6.24 -5.82
N ILE A 165 16.54 -5.53 -5.92
CA ILE A 165 15.25 -6.10 -6.33
C ILE A 165 15.30 -6.57 -7.78
N LEU A 166 15.83 -5.74 -8.69
CA LEU A 166 15.90 -6.08 -10.11
C LEU A 166 16.69 -7.37 -10.38
N ASN A 167 17.77 -7.59 -9.63
CA ASN A 167 18.62 -8.78 -9.77
C ASN A 167 17.99 -10.08 -9.23
N GLN A 168 16.86 -10.00 -8.51
CA GLN A 168 16.14 -11.17 -8.00
C GLN A 168 15.03 -11.67 -8.94
N LEU A 169 14.65 -10.88 -9.95
CA LEU A 169 13.53 -11.20 -10.82
C LEU A 169 13.90 -12.31 -11.81
N ASN A 170 13.00 -13.29 -11.94
CA ASN A 170 13.07 -14.31 -12.97
C ASN A 170 12.58 -13.78 -14.32
N SER A 171 12.82 -14.55 -15.39
CA SER A 171 12.48 -14.13 -16.75
C SER A 171 10.98 -13.98 -17.04
N ASP A 172 10.14 -14.57 -16.20
CA ASP A 172 8.68 -14.57 -16.23
C ASP A 172 8.05 -13.62 -15.20
N ASP A 173 8.86 -13.02 -14.32
CA ASP A 173 8.42 -11.99 -13.39
C ASP A 173 8.21 -10.64 -14.10
N VAL A 174 7.35 -9.81 -13.52
CA VAL A 174 7.18 -8.40 -13.90
C VAL A 174 7.17 -7.54 -12.64
N LEU A 175 7.96 -6.48 -12.65
CA LEU A 175 7.95 -5.44 -11.62
C LEU A 175 7.20 -4.22 -12.16
N ILE A 176 6.24 -3.72 -11.39
CA ILE A 176 5.56 -2.44 -11.67
C ILE A 176 5.83 -1.48 -10.51
N ILE A 177 6.34 -0.28 -10.81
CA ILE A 177 6.55 0.81 -9.86
C ILE A 177 5.60 1.96 -10.23
N THR A 178 4.83 2.43 -9.25
CA THR A 178 3.89 3.55 -9.42
C THR A 178 3.68 4.32 -8.11
N ALA A 179 2.80 5.32 -8.14
CA ALA A 179 2.27 6.03 -6.98
C ALA A 179 0.74 6.05 -7.06
N ASP A 180 0.09 6.43 -5.97
CA ASP A 180 -1.37 6.51 -5.84
C ASP A 180 -1.89 7.96 -5.86
N HIS A 181 -1.04 8.95 -5.60
CA HIS A 181 -1.32 10.37 -5.73
C HIS A 181 -0.01 11.19 -5.63
N GLY A 182 -0.13 12.51 -5.73
CA GLY A 182 0.95 13.45 -5.39
C GLY A 182 0.93 13.81 -3.90
N CYS A 183 2.09 14.22 -3.38
CA CYS A 183 2.21 14.83 -2.07
C CYS A 183 3.40 15.81 -2.07
N ASP A 184 3.29 16.85 -2.90
CA ASP A 184 4.36 17.82 -3.16
C ASP A 184 4.88 18.43 -1.84
N PRO A 185 6.15 18.18 -1.45
CA PRO A 185 6.71 18.69 -0.21
C PRO A 185 7.02 20.19 -0.23
N THR A 186 6.74 20.88 -1.34
CA THR A 186 6.89 22.32 -1.51
C THR A 186 5.56 23.05 -1.67
N ALA A 187 4.46 22.32 -1.82
CA ALA A 187 3.12 22.89 -1.91
C ALA A 187 2.68 23.53 -0.60
N ALA A 188 1.76 24.49 -0.71
CA ALA A 188 1.11 25.08 0.45
C ALA A 188 0.25 24.03 1.22
N GLY A 189 -0.04 24.33 2.49
CA GLY A 189 -0.81 23.43 3.35
C GLY A 189 -0.08 22.12 3.65
N THR A 190 -0.83 21.09 4.03
CA THR A 190 -0.29 19.78 4.42
C THR A 190 -0.99 18.62 3.75
N ASP A 191 -1.90 18.87 2.81
CA ASP A 191 -2.70 17.83 2.15
C ASP A 191 -2.00 17.27 0.90
N HIS A 192 -2.55 16.19 0.33
CA HIS A 192 -2.14 15.62 -0.95
C HIS A 192 -2.33 16.59 -2.11
N THR A 193 -1.61 16.32 -3.20
CA THR A 193 -1.69 17.06 -4.46
C THR A 193 -2.23 16.17 -5.57
N ARG A 194 -3.10 16.73 -6.43
CA ARG A 194 -3.68 16.00 -7.56
C ARG A 194 -2.71 16.00 -8.74
N GLU A 195 -1.92 14.95 -8.85
CA GLU A 195 -0.86 14.81 -9.85
C GLU A 195 -1.02 13.54 -10.68
N TYR A 196 -0.36 13.54 -11.86
CA TYR A 196 -0.06 12.29 -12.55
C TYR A 196 0.91 11.45 -11.73
N VAL A 197 0.81 10.12 -11.86
CA VAL A 197 1.72 9.18 -11.20
C VAL A 197 2.59 8.47 -12.25
N PRO A 198 3.84 8.13 -11.95
CA PRO A 198 4.67 7.36 -12.87
C PRO A 198 4.12 5.94 -13.01
N VAL A 199 4.30 5.33 -14.18
CA VAL A 199 4.10 3.88 -14.39
C VAL A 199 5.36 3.36 -15.05
N LEU A 200 6.16 2.63 -14.28
CA LEU A 200 7.35 1.94 -14.78
C LEU A 200 7.09 0.44 -14.68
N ALA A 201 7.26 -0.27 -15.79
CA ALA A 201 7.20 -1.72 -15.83
C ALA A 201 8.56 -2.27 -16.26
N TYR A 202 9.03 -3.29 -15.56
CA TYR A 202 10.31 -3.95 -15.82
C TYR A 202 10.15 -5.46 -15.84
N GLN A 203 10.85 -6.09 -16.78
CA GLN A 203 11.04 -7.53 -16.83
C GLN A 203 12.45 -7.82 -17.36
N PRO A 204 13.15 -8.85 -16.85
CA PRO A 204 14.45 -9.24 -17.37
C PRO A 204 14.43 -9.48 -18.90
N GLY A 205 15.33 -8.80 -19.61
CA GLY A 205 15.47 -8.94 -21.07
C GLY A 205 14.46 -8.17 -21.92
N MET A 206 13.57 -7.36 -21.33
CA MET A 206 12.69 -6.48 -22.11
C MET A 206 13.48 -5.37 -22.81
N THR A 207 12.98 -4.88 -23.94
CA THR A 207 13.45 -3.62 -24.52
C THR A 207 12.58 -2.46 -24.09
N ASN A 208 13.18 -1.29 -23.93
CA ASN A 208 12.48 -0.06 -23.57
C ASN A 208 11.33 0.21 -24.55
N THR A 209 10.11 0.31 -23.99
CA THR A 209 8.88 0.51 -24.76
C THR A 209 8.08 1.64 -24.10
N PRO A 210 7.72 2.70 -24.84
CA PRO A 210 6.87 3.75 -24.28
C PRO A 210 5.44 3.22 -24.09
N LEU A 211 4.96 3.22 -22.85
CA LEU A 211 3.57 2.83 -22.52
C LEU A 211 2.54 3.92 -22.82
N GLY A 212 3.00 5.15 -23.07
CA GLY A 212 2.15 6.33 -23.21
C GLY A 212 1.49 6.75 -21.89
N GLU A 213 0.57 7.71 -21.99
CA GLU A 213 -0.30 8.09 -20.88
C GLU A 213 -1.36 7.00 -20.64
N ARG A 214 -1.65 6.71 -19.37
CA ARG A 214 -2.70 5.77 -18.97
C ARG A 214 -3.95 6.53 -18.55
N ALA A 215 -5.11 6.05 -18.98
CA ALA A 215 -6.38 6.72 -18.69
C ALA A 215 -6.82 6.55 -17.23
N SER A 216 -6.38 5.46 -16.58
CA SER A 216 -6.76 5.14 -15.21
C SER A 216 -5.67 4.31 -14.51
N PHE A 217 -5.61 4.40 -13.17
CA PHE A 217 -4.80 3.49 -12.36
C PHE A 217 -5.27 2.03 -12.50
N ALA A 218 -6.54 1.84 -12.87
CA ALA A 218 -7.12 0.52 -13.11
C ALA A 218 -6.38 -0.26 -14.22
N ASP A 219 -5.66 0.42 -15.13
CA ASP A 219 -4.87 -0.20 -16.19
C ASP A 219 -3.78 -1.13 -15.64
N ILE A 220 -3.20 -0.80 -14.47
CA ILE A 220 -2.23 -1.67 -13.79
C ILE A 220 -2.93 -2.94 -13.32
N GLY A 221 -4.10 -2.79 -12.68
CA GLY A 221 -4.90 -3.93 -12.23
C GLY A 221 -5.33 -4.84 -13.38
N GLN A 222 -5.79 -4.25 -14.49
CA GLN A 222 -6.19 -4.98 -15.68
C GLN A 222 -5.00 -5.70 -16.34
N THR A 223 -3.82 -5.07 -16.35
CA THR A 223 -2.58 -5.68 -16.84
C THR A 223 -2.15 -6.88 -16.02
N LEU A 224 -2.18 -6.76 -14.70
CA LEU A 224 -1.87 -7.87 -13.81
C LEU A 224 -2.92 -8.98 -13.91
N ALA A 225 -4.22 -8.66 -14.04
CA ALA A 225 -5.26 -9.66 -14.28
C ALA A 225 -4.96 -10.49 -15.53
N GLN A 226 -4.60 -9.83 -16.64
CA GLN A 226 -4.17 -10.54 -17.85
C GLN A 226 -2.85 -11.29 -17.64
N TRP A 227 -1.91 -10.77 -16.86
CA TRP A 227 -0.63 -11.43 -16.58
C TRP A 227 -0.83 -12.79 -15.90
N PHE A 228 -1.71 -12.83 -14.90
CA PHE A 228 -2.08 -14.04 -14.16
C PHE A 228 -3.12 -14.92 -14.88
N ASN A 229 -3.57 -14.55 -16.08
CA ASN A 229 -4.66 -15.22 -16.82
C ASN A 229 -6.00 -15.26 -16.06
N LEU A 230 -6.28 -14.23 -15.25
CA LEU A 230 -7.53 -14.06 -14.51
C LEU A 230 -8.63 -13.46 -15.40
N PRO A 231 -9.92 -13.61 -15.02
CA PRO A 231 -11.02 -12.92 -15.69
C PRO A 231 -10.83 -11.39 -15.65
N ALA A 232 -11.13 -10.72 -16.77
CA ALA A 232 -11.01 -9.26 -16.90
C ALA A 232 -11.73 -8.51 -15.77
N LEU A 233 -11.10 -7.44 -15.27
CA LEU A 233 -11.71 -6.53 -14.31
C LEU A 233 -12.77 -5.66 -15.02
N GLU A 234 -13.58 -4.97 -14.23
CA GLU A 234 -14.63 -4.08 -14.75
C GLU A 234 -14.05 -2.80 -15.38
N TYR A 235 -12.86 -2.38 -14.93
CA TYR A 235 -12.22 -1.13 -15.31
C TYR A 235 -10.75 -1.33 -15.69
N GLY A 236 -10.27 -0.44 -16.55
CA GLY A 236 -8.88 -0.35 -16.98
C GLY A 236 -8.63 -1.03 -18.32
N ASP A 237 -7.64 -0.51 -19.04
CA ASP A 237 -7.14 -1.09 -20.28
C ASP A 237 -5.75 -1.68 -20.04
N SER A 238 -5.55 -2.94 -20.41
CA SER A 238 -4.24 -3.57 -20.21
C SER A 238 -3.19 -2.98 -21.15
N PHE A 239 -1.94 -2.98 -20.68
CA PHE A 239 -0.75 -2.76 -21.48
C PHE A 239 0.20 -3.99 -21.50
N LYS A 240 -0.33 -5.21 -21.25
CA LYS A 240 0.47 -6.45 -21.21
C LYS A 240 1.15 -6.72 -22.55
N ASP A 241 0.45 -6.49 -23.65
CA ASP A 241 0.95 -6.78 -24.99
C ASP A 241 2.16 -5.92 -25.34
N GLU A 242 2.17 -4.65 -24.91
CA GLU A 242 3.31 -3.75 -25.06
C GLU A 242 4.54 -4.24 -24.26
N LEU A 243 4.34 -4.92 -23.13
CA LEU A 243 5.43 -5.52 -22.36
C LEU A 243 5.99 -6.77 -23.07
N LEU A 244 5.13 -7.58 -23.70
CA LEU A 244 5.51 -8.86 -24.30
C LEU A 244 6.02 -8.75 -25.74
N ALA A 245 5.52 -7.78 -26.52
CA ALA A 245 5.84 -7.63 -27.94
C ALA A 245 7.34 -7.49 -28.24
N ASN A 246 8.16 -7.20 -27.23
CA ASN A 246 9.57 -6.90 -27.38
C ASN A 246 10.53 -7.79 -26.58
N LYS A 247 10.09 -8.97 -26.12
CA LYS A 247 11.05 -10.03 -25.75
C LYS A 247 11.69 -10.56 -27.03
N LYS A 248 12.97 -10.27 -27.27
CA LYS A 248 13.72 -10.94 -28.35
C LYS A 248 13.55 -12.45 -28.16
N GLY A 249 12.99 -13.11 -29.17
CA GLY A 249 12.92 -14.57 -29.22
C GLY A 249 14.33 -15.14 -29.21
N ASN A 250 14.77 -15.62 -28.05
CA ASN A 250 15.81 -16.63 -27.98
C ASN A 250 15.09 -17.99 -28.00
N GLN A 251 14.75 -18.44 -29.22
CA GLN A 251 14.77 -19.86 -29.53
C GLN A 251 16.17 -20.21 -30.05
#